data_AF-X1A1C2-F1
#
_entry.id   AF-X1A1C2-F1
#
_cell.length_a   1.000
_cell.length_b   1.000
_cell.length_c   1.000
_cell.angle_alpha   90.00
_cell.angle_beta   90.00
_cell.angle_gamma   90.00
#
_symmetry.space_group_name_H-M   'P 1'
#
loop_
_entity.id
_entity.type
_entity.pdbx_description
1 polymer ?
#
loop_
_entity_poly.entity_id
_entity_poly.type
_entity_poly.pdbx_seq_one_letter_code
_entity_poly.pdbx_strand_id
1 'polypeptide(L)'
;MAELNLRRPAVAGSFYAGDSKSLNIQIENCFLHKIGPGEIPLVNPKKENNIIGLISPHAGYMYSGPVAAHGFYKIALDGTPDTIIILGPNHRGFGEDISIIVEGKWKTPLGELEIDADMAENILKNSKTIKIDNKAHQSEHSIEVQLPFIQYIFGKNIKFVPICMTRQDINTDIEIAQSICSSVFDKNILIIASSDFTHYEPQEYAENVDKQAINAILDFNPNKLYD
;
A
#
# COMPACT_ATOMS: atom_id res chain seq x y z
N MET A 1 -23.79 14.90 4.59
CA MET A 1 -22.46 15.35 4.15
C MET A 1 -21.38 14.28 4.34
N ALA A 2 -21.44 13.41 5.36
CA ALA A 2 -20.46 12.32 5.54
C ALA A 2 -20.50 11.18 4.48
N GLU A 3 -21.61 10.99 3.77
CA GLU A 3 -21.74 9.93 2.74
C GLU A 3 -21.10 10.29 1.37
N LEU A 4 -20.74 11.55 1.11
CA LEU A 4 -20.30 11.99 -0.21
C LEU A 4 -18.84 11.61 -0.55
N ASN A 5 -18.00 11.35 0.46
CA ASN A 5 -16.57 11.04 0.28
C ASN A 5 -16.19 9.66 0.86
N LEU A 6 -17.06 8.66 0.70
CA LEU A 6 -16.79 7.27 1.08
C LEU A 6 -16.51 6.40 -0.15
N ARG A 7 -15.27 5.93 -0.31
CA ARG A 7 -14.93 4.92 -1.32
C ARG A 7 -15.34 3.53 -0.81
N ARG A 8 -16.24 2.86 -1.53
CA ARG A 8 -16.61 1.46 -1.27
C ARG A 8 -15.54 0.51 -1.80
N PRO A 9 -15.39 -0.71 -1.25
CA PRO A 9 -14.40 -1.65 -1.75
C PRO A 9 -14.78 -2.09 -3.17
N ALA A 10 -13.80 -2.10 -4.07
CA ALA A 10 -13.96 -2.51 -5.46
C ALA A 10 -13.77 -4.02 -5.65
N VAL A 11 -13.03 -4.68 -4.75
CA VAL A 11 -12.64 -6.09 -4.90
C VAL A 11 -12.91 -6.98 -3.68
N ALA A 12 -13.68 -6.47 -2.70
CA ALA A 12 -14.21 -7.31 -1.61
C ALA A 12 -15.12 -8.42 -2.18
N GLY A 13 -14.86 -9.65 -1.78
CA GLY A 13 -15.53 -10.85 -2.29
C GLY A 13 -14.86 -11.49 -3.51
N SER A 14 -13.85 -10.85 -4.11
CA SER A 14 -13.10 -11.40 -5.25
C SER A 14 -11.59 -11.53 -4.99
N PHE A 15 -10.94 -10.47 -4.50
CA PHE A 15 -9.51 -10.50 -4.15
C PHE A 15 -9.27 -10.92 -2.70
N TYR A 16 -10.20 -10.59 -1.82
CA TYR A 16 -10.21 -10.97 -0.42
C TYR A 16 -11.67 -11.19 0.03
N ALA A 17 -11.89 -11.83 1.17
CA ALA A 17 -13.23 -12.20 1.62
C ALA A 17 -14.13 -10.97 1.84
N GLY A 18 -15.41 -11.08 1.45
CA GLY A 18 -16.33 -9.94 1.39
C GLY A 18 -16.98 -9.54 2.73
N ASP A 19 -16.81 -10.34 3.78
CA ASP A 19 -17.37 -10.09 5.11
C ASP A 19 -16.29 -10.05 6.19
N SER A 20 -16.58 -9.34 7.29
CA SER A 20 -15.63 -9.09 8.37
C SER A 20 -15.07 -10.37 9.00
N LYS A 21 -15.91 -11.37 9.26
CA LYS A 21 -15.49 -12.59 9.96
C LYS A 21 -14.58 -13.43 9.07
N SER A 22 -15.00 -13.68 7.83
CA SER A 22 -14.22 -14.45 6.87
C SER A 22 -12.90 -13.76 6.51
N LEU A 23 -12.89 -12.43 6.44
CA LEU A 23 -11.68 -11.66 6.14
C LEU A 23 -10.65 -11.72 7.27
N ASN A 24 -11.07 -11.62 8.54
CA ASN A 24 -10.16 -11.83 9.68
C ASN A 24 -9.51 -13.22 9.63
N ILE A 25 -10.33 -14.27 9.42
CA ILE A 25 -9.82 -15.65 9.30
C ILE A 25 -8.88 -15.79 8.09
N GLN A 26 -9.20 -15.17 6.96
CA GLN A 26 -8.34 -15.21 5.77
C GLN A 26 -6.98 -14.55 6.02
N ILE A 27 -6.95 -13.41 6.71
CA ILE A 27 -5.71 -12.70 7.06
C ILE A 27 -4.89 -13.53 8.06
N GLU A 28 -5.51 -14.09 9.10
CA GLU A 28 -4.86 -15.02 10.04
C GLU A 28 -4.25 -16.22 9.31
N ASN A 29 -4.99 -16.80 8.37
CA ASN A 29 -4.49 -17.89 7.55
C ASN A 29 -3.31 -17.48 6.68
N CYS A 30 -3.24 -16.22 6.21
CA CYS A 30 -2.07 -15.72 5.47
C CYS A 30 -0.82 -15.69 6.36
N PHE A 31 -0.96 -15.20 7.60
CA PHE A 31 0.11 -15.20 8.59
C PHE A 31 0.56 -16.62 8.96
N LEU A 32 -0.39 -17.53 9.19
CA LEU A 32 -0.13 -18.91 9.63
C LEU A 32 0.18 -19.88 8.47
N HIS A 33 0.13 -19.43 7.22
CA HIS A 33 0.35 -20.29 6.07
C HIS A 33 1.79 -20.83 6.06
N LYS A 34 2.00 -22.02 5.46
CA LYS A 34 3.32 -22.67 5.34
C LYS A 34 4.40 -21.83 4.63
N ILE A 35 4.01 -20.85 3.81
CA ILE A 35 4.92 -19.90 3.14
C ILE A 35 4.82 -18.49 3.72
N GLY A 36 3.95 -18.28 4.70
CA GLY A 36 3.84 -17.04 5.47
C GLY A 36 4.83 -17.03 6.65
N PRO A 37 4.73 -16.04 7.54
CA PRO A 37 5.61 -15.93 8.71
C PRO A 37 5.42 -17.04 9.74
N GLY A 38 4.30 -17.77 9.71
CA GLY A 38 3.98 -18.89 10.60
C GLY A 38 3.37 -18.48 11.94
N GLU A 39 3.24 -17.19 12.21
CA GLU A 39 2.77 -16.65 13.49
C GLU A 39 1.91 -15.40 13.28
N ILE A 40 0.94 -15.19 14.17
CA ILE A 40 0.13 -13.96 14.20
C ILE A 40 0.95 -12.85 14.87
N PRO A 41 1.13 -11.68 14.23
CA PRO A 41 1.92 -10.60 14.82
C PRO A 41 1.20 -9.97 16.02
N LEU A 42 1.98 -9.55 17.01
CA LEU A 42 1.53 -8.67 18.09
C LEU A 42 2.20 -7.31 17.93
N VAL A 43 1.40 -6.24 17.84
CA VAL A 43 1.94 -4.91 17.61
C VAL A 43 2.84 -4.47 18.76
N ASN A 44 4.05 -4.00 18.42
CA ASN A 44 5.00 -3.49 19.40
C ASN A 44 4.53 -2.11 19.93
N PRO A 45 4.25 -1.99 21.24
CA PRO A 45 3.76 -0.74 21.81
C PRO A 45 4.86 0.34 21.91
N LYS A 46 6.14 -0.04 21.80
CA LYS A 46 7.28 0.87 22.02
C LYS A 46 7.65 1.72 20.81
N LYS A 47 7.03 1.50 19.63
CA LYS A 47 7.29 2.24 18.38
C LYS A 47 8.80 2.40 18.11
N GLU A 48 9.47 1.31 17.74
CA GLU A 48 10.89 1.36 17.39
C GLU A 48 11.14 2.19 16.13
N ASN A 49 10.19 2.17 15.18
CA ASN A 49 10.17 3.03 13.98
C ASN A 49 11.44 2.89 13.11
N ASN A 50 11.98 1.67 13.02
CA ASN A 50 13.15 1.39 12.18
C ASN A 50 12.76 1.12 10.72
N ILE A 51 11.52 0.73 10.45
CA ILE A 51 11.06 0.38 9.10
C ILE A 51 10.31 1.56 8.49
N ILE A 52 10.96 2.22 7.52
CA ILE A 52 10.38 3.37 6.80
C ILE A 52 9.54 2.98 5.59
N GLY A 53 9.66 1.74 5.09
CA GLY A 53 8.94 1.32 3.90
C GLY A 53 8.77 -0.19 3.73
N LEU A 54 7.77 -0.56 2.92
CA LEU A 54 7.41 -1.93 2.55
C LEU A 54 7.06 -1.97 1.06
N ILE A 55 7.62 -2.93 0.33
CA ILE A 55 7.11 -3.32 -0.99
C ILE A 55 6.22 -4.55 -0.78
N SER A 56 4.96 -4.48 -1.21
CA SER A 56 3.95 -5.52 -0.93
C SER A 56 3.16 -5.87 -2.19
N PRO A 57 2.93 -7.16 -2.49
CA PRO A 57 2.13 -7.57 -3.62
C PRO A 57 0.64 -7.23 -3.42
N HIS A 58 -0.10 -7.15 -4.52
CA HIS A 58 -1.53 -6.80 -4.54
C HIS A 58 -2.42 -7.74 -5.35
N ALA A 59 -1.91 -8.91 -5.77
CA ALA A 59 -2.80 -10.00 -6.20
C ALA A 59 -3.79 -10.41 -5.09
N GLY A 60 -4.82 -11.19 -5.45
CA GLY A 60 -5.79 -11.71 -4.47
C GLY A 60 -5.11 -12.51 -3.34
N TYR A 61 -5.64 -12.44 -2.12
CA TYR A 61 -5.05 -13.02 -0.92
C TYR A 61 -4.83 -14.54 -1.00
N MET A 62 -5.62 -15.24 -1.82
CA MET A 62 -5.40 -16.66 -2.09
C MET A 62 -4.06 -16.97 -2.81
N TYR A 63 -3.49 -15.98 -3.50
CA TYR A 63 -2.23 -16.10 -4.24
C TYR A 63 -1.07 -15.46 -3.48
N SER A 64 -1.18 -14.17 -3.16
CA SER A 64 -0.08 -13.37 -2.62
C SER A 64 -0.19 -13.07 -1.13
N GLY A 65 -1.33 -13.33 -0.50
CA GLY A 65 -1.59 -12.99 0.90
C GLY A 65 -0.53 -13.52 1.87
N PRO A 66 -0.15 -14.81 1.82
CA PRO A 66 0.94 -15.34 2.63
C PRO A 66 2.30 -14.66 2.41
N VAL A 67 2.60 -14.21 1.19
CA VAL A 67 3.84 -13.50 0.89
C VAL A 67 3.80 -12.08 1.46
N ALA A 68 2.71 -11.35 1.23
CA ALA A 68 2.48 -10.02 1.82
C ALA A 68 2.57 -10.05 3.36
N ALA A 69 2.08 -11.12 3.98
CA ALA A 69 2.07 -11.29 5.43
C ALA A 69 3.47 -11.20 6.07
N HIS A 70 4.56 -11.54 5.37
CA HIS A 70 5.93 -11.36 5.91
C HIS A 70 6.24 -9.89 6.18
N GLY A 71 5.92 -9.02 5.24
CA GLY A 71 6.12 -7.57 5.39
C GLY A 71 5.24 -6.98 6.48
N PHE A 72 3.94 -7.32 6.45
CA PHE A 72 2.98 -6.88 7.47
C PHE A 72 3.33 -7.38 8.87
N TYR A 73 3.91 -8.57 9.00
CA TYR A 73 4.40 -9.10 10.27
C TYR A 73 5.55 -8.25 10.81
N LYS A 74 6.54 -7.93 9.96
CA LYS A 74 7.69 -7.13 10.38
C LYS A 74 7.32 -5.70 10.79
N ILE A 75 6.44 -5.03 10.05
CA ILE A 75 6.01 -3.67 10.43
C ILE A 75 5.17 -3.68 11.72
N ALA A 76 4.38 -4.72 11.98
CA ALA A 76 3.63 -4.82 13.24
C ALA A 76 4.58 -4.89 14.44
N LEU A 77 5.69 -5.64 14.31
CA LEU A 77 6.72 -5.73 15.35
C LEU A 77 7.57 -4.46 15.49
N ASP A 78 7.65 -3.61 14.46
CA ASP A 78 8.36 -2.34 14.53
C ASP A 78 7.56 -1.27 15.28
N GLY A 79 6.24 -1.27 15.10
CA GLY A 79 5.30 -0.44 15.85
C GLY A 79 4.31 0.30 14.95
N THR A 80 3.40 1.05 15.57
CA THR A 80 2.33 1.74 14.83
C THR A 80 2.83 3.08 14.26
N PRO A 81 2.84 3.28 12.93
CA PRO A 81 3.14 4.58 12.33
C PRO A 81 2.03 5.59 12.64
N ASP A 82 2.32 6.87 12.51
CA ASP A 82 1.32 7.93 12.66
C ASP A 82 0.46 8.04 11.39
N THR A 83 1.08 7.84 10.23
CA THR A 83 0.43 7.87 8.92
C THR A 83 1.06 6.83 7.99
N ILE A 84 0.24 6.17 7.16
CA ILE A 84 0.73 5.26 6.12
C ILE A 84 0.50 5.91 4.74
N ILE A 85 1.54 6.02 3.92
CA ILE A 85 1.42 6.47 2.53
C ILE A 85 1.45 5.22 1.65
N ILE A 86 0.43 5.01 0.83
CA ILE A 86 0.35 3.84 -0.05
C ILE A 86 0.41 4.30 -1.50
N LEU A 87 1.48 3.91 -2.18
CA LEU A 87 1.68 4.10 -3.60
C LEU A 87 1.19 2.84 -4.31
N GLY A 88 0.35 2.97 -5.34
CA GLY A 88 -0.08 1.81 -6.12
C GLY A 88 -0.27 2.14 -7.60
N PRO A 89 -0.03 1.17 -8.50
CA PRO A 89 -0.28 1.35 -9.92
C PRO A 89 -1.77 1.56 -10.22
N ASN A 90 -2.04 2.27 -11.31
CA ASN A 90 -3.37 2.40 -11.91
C ASN A 90 -3.54 1.40 -13.06
N HIS A 91 -4.11 0.23 -12.76
CA HIS A 91 -4.40 -0.82 -13.74
C HIS A 91 -5.61 -0.49 -14.62
N ARG A 92 -6.48 0.41 -14.16
CA ARG A 92 -7.68 0.79 -14.91
C ARG A 92 -7.42 1.86 -15.97
N GLY A 93 -6.36 2.65 -15.80
CA GLY A 93 -6.02 3.76 -16.70
C GLY A 93 -7.06 4.89 -16.69
N PHE A 94 -7.92 4.95 -15.67
CA PHE A 94 -8.90 6.04 -15.53
C PHE A 94 -8.33 7.18 -14.71
N GLY A 95 -8.72 8.40 -15.04
CA GLY A 95 -8.38 9.57 -14.25
C GLY A 95 -7.04 10.19 -14.60
N GLU A 96 -6.46 10.92 -13.64
CA GLU A 96 -5.16 11.58 -13.77
C GLU A 96 -3.99 10.59 -13.68
N ASP A 97 -2.87 10.94 -14.34
CA ASP A 97 -1.66 10.10 -14.40
C ASP A 97 -1.08 9.80 -13.01
N ILE A 98 -1.12 10.79 -12.12
CA ILE A 98 -0.75 10.67 -10.71
C ILE A 98 -1.85 11.33 -9.88
N SER A 99 -2.53 10.53 -9.07
CA SER A 99 -3.73 10.97 -8.35
C SER A 99 -3.63 10.73 -6.85
N ILE A 100 -4.12 11.69 -6.06
CA ILE A 100 -4.21 11.61 -4.60
C ILE A 100 -5.65 11.83 -4.14
N ILE A 101 -5.99 11.28 -2.98
CA ILE A 101 -7.21 11.63 -2.23
C ILE A 101 -6.81 12.43 -1.00
N VAL A 102 -7.41 13.61 -0.81
CA VAL A 102 -7.06 14.52 0.30
C VAL A 102 -8.07 14.52 1.45
N GLU A 103 -9.24 13.90 1.29
CA GLU A 103 -10.25 13.84 2.34
C GLU A 103 -11.16 12.61 2.19
N GLY A 104 -11.90 12.30 3.24
CA GLY A 104 -12.88 11.22 3.23
C GLY A 104 -12.38 9.92 3.83
N LYS A 105 -13.01 8.81 3.41
CA LYS A 105 -12.75 7.49 3.99
C LYS A 105 -12.84 6.39 2.94
N TRP A 106 -12.12 5.29 3.18
CA TRP A 106 -12.22 4.07 2.40
C TRP A 106 -12.80 2.96 3.25
N LYS A 107 -13.80 2.26 2.71
CA LYS A 107 -14.47 1.14 3.38
C LYS A 107 -13.87 -0.19 2.93
N THR A 108 -13.64 -1.07 3.88
CA THR A 108 -13.41 -2.50 3.69
C THR A 108 -14.46 -3.29 4.50
N PRO A 109 -14.49 -4.63 4.42
CA PRO A 109 -15.30 -5.44 5.32
C PRO A 109 -14.89 -5.34 6.81
N LEU A 110 -13.67 -4.89 7.12
CA LEU A 110 -13.22 -4.67 8.50
C LEU A 110 -13.67 -3.31 9.06
N GLY A 111 -14.10 -2.38 8.21
CA GLY A 111 -14.60 -1.06 8.59
C GLY A 111 -14.05 0.04 7.71
N GLU A 112 -14.15 1.28 8.17
CA GLU A 112 -13.64 2.45 7.46
C GLU A 112 -12.22 2.79 7.93
N LEU A 113 -11.36 3.26 7.03
CA LEU A 113 -10.14 4.02 7.35
C LEU A 113 -10.29 5.45 6.86
N GLU A 114 -9.73 6.37 7.63
CA GLU A 114 -9.74 7.80 7.31
C GLU A 114 -8.50 8.20 6.51
N ILE A 115 -8.69 9.12 5.56
CA ILE A 115 -7.58 9.78 4.87
C ILE A 115 -6.87 10.74 5.83
N ASP A 116 -5.54 10.72 5.88
CA ASP A 116 -4.77 11.77 6.56
C ASP A 116 -4.77 13.03 5.70
N ALA A 117 -5.79 13.87 5.90
CA ALA A 117 -5.99 15.08 5.11
C ALA A 117 -4.82 16.06 5.22
N ASP A 118 -4.27 16.26 6.42
CA ASP A 118 -3.13 17.16 6.64
C ASP A 118 -1.90 16.69 5.86
N MET A 119 -1.58 15.40 5.92
CA MET A 119 -0.46 14.83 5.16
C MET A 119 -0.72 14.90 3.64
N ALA A 120 -1.91 14.51 3.19
CA ALA A 120 -2.26 14.49 1.77
C ALA A 120 -2.24 15.90 1.16
N GLU A 121 -2.76 16.90 1.86
CA GLU A 121 -2.69 18.30 1.43
C GLU A 121 -1.25 18.83 1.36
N ASN A 122 -0.40 18.47 2.31
CA ASN A 122 1.01 18.89 2.29
C ASN A 122 1.76 18.27 1.10
N ILE A 123 1.52 16.97 0.84
CA ILE A 123 2.08 16.29 -0.34
C ILE A 123 1.63 16.99 -1.62
N LEU A 124 0.33 17.29 -1.74
CA LEU A 124 -0.23 17.98 -2.89
C LEU A 124 0.37 19.37 -3.08
N LYS A 125 0.53 20.16 -2.01
CA LYS A 125 1.13 21.51 -2.06
C LYS A 125 2.59 21.48 -2.50
N ASN A 126 3.31 20.41 -2.17
CA ASN A 126 4.73 20.23 -2.50
C ASN A 126 4.95 19.54 -3.86
N SER A 127 3.89 19.08 -4.53
CA SER A 127 4.01 18.43 -5.84
C SER A 127 3.56 19.32 -6.99
N LYS A 128 4.19 19.13 -8.15
CA LYS A 128 3.79 19.73 -9.43
C LYS A 128 3.01 18.75 -10.31
N THR A 129 3.07 17.46 -10.00
CA THR A 129 2.52 16.38 -10.85
C THR A 129 1.23 15.82 -10.28
N ILE A 130 1.15 15.67 -8.95
CA ILE A 130 0.01 15.04 -8.27
C ILE A 130 -1.23 15.92 -8.41
N LYS A 131 -2.37 15.30 -8.71
CA LYS A 131 -3.68 15.96 -8.75
C LYS A 131 -4.71 15.23 -7.91
N ILE A 132 -5.73 15.95 -7.42
CA ILE A 132 -6.86 15.33 -6.74
C ILE A 132 -7.77 14.69 -7.79
N ASP A 133 -7.97 13.36 -7.72
CA ASP A 133 -8.92 12.68 -8.59
C ASP A 133 -9.46 11.37 -7.99
N ASN A 134 -10.77 11.33 -7.74
CA ASN A 134 -11.45 10.15 -7.22
C ASN A 134 -11.58 9.02 -8.25
N LYS A 135 -11.61 9.34 -9.56
CA LYS A 135 -11.90 8.37 -10.62
C LYS A 135 -10.78 7.33 -10.75
N ALA A 136 -9.53 7.78 -10.64
CA ALA A 136 -8.34 6.92 -10.65
C ALA A 136 -8.33 5.89 -9.51
N HIS A 137 -8.99 6.18 -8.40
CA HIS A 137 -9.03 5.29 -7.23
C HIS A 137 -10.29 4.41 -7.19
N GLN A 138 -11.40 4.85 -7.78
CA GLN A 138 -12.74 4.31 -7.54
C GLN A 138 -12.86 2.79 -7.79
N SER A 139 -12.20 2.28 -8.83
CA SER A 139 -12.24 0.87 -9.23
C SER A 139 -10.85 0.21 -9.26
N GLU A 140 -9.85 0.89 -8.71
CA GLU A 140 -8.47 0.41 -8.62
C GLU A 140 -8.26 -0.39 -7.32
N HIS A 141 -7.48 -1.46 -7.39
CA HIS A 141 -7.36 -2.45 -6.33
C HIS A 141 -5.99 -2.45 -5.64
N SER A 142 -4.94 -2.00 -6.33
CA SER A 142 -3.55 -2.09 -5.86
C SER A 142 -3.37 -1.52 -4.45
N ILE A 143 -3.97 -0.37 -4.16
CA ILE A 143 -3.95 0.27 -2.83
C ILE A 143 -4.93 -0.42 -1.87
N GLU A 144 -6.14 -0.75 -2.35
CA GLU A 144 -7.22 -1.33 -1.52
C GLU A 144 -6.79 -2.66 -0.87
N VAL A 145 -6.08 -3.51 -1.61
CA VAL A 145 -5.66 -4.84 -1.15
C VAL A 145 -4.70 -4.77 0.06
N GLN A 146 -4.03 -3.64 0.28
CA GLN A 146 -3.17 -3.43 1.45
C GLN A 146 -3.99 -3.10 2.72
N LEU A 147 -5.17 -2.50 2.57
CA LEU A 147 -5.94 -1.93 3.69
C LEU A 147 -6.44 -2.96 4.71
N PRO A 148 -6.92 -4.17 4.34
CA PRO A 148 -7.34 -5.14 5.34
C PRO A 148 -6.21 -5.61 6.25
N PHE A 149 -5.00 -5.83 5.72
CA PHE A 149 -3.83 -6.15 6.55
C PHE A 149 -3.52 -5.01 7.53
N ILE A 150 -3.52 -3.75 7.06
CA ILE A 150 -3.30 -2.56 7.90
C ILE A 150 -4.33 -2.47 9.03
N GLN A 151 -5.62 -2.65 8.72
CA GLN A 151 -6.69 -2.60 9.73
C GLN A 151 -6.60 -3.75 10.73
N TYR A 152 -6.18 -4.93 10.27
CA TYR A 152 -6.02 -6.10 11.13
C TYR A 152 -4.92 -5.85 12.17
N ILE A 153 -3.77 -5.32 11.75
CA ILE A 153 -2.63 -5.10 12.65
C ILE A 153 -2.80 -3.84 13.51
N PHE A 154 -3.14 -2.69 12.93
CA PHE A 154 -3.11 -1.39 13.63
C PHE A 154 -4.50 -0.89 14.06
N GLY A 155 -5.57 -1.59 13.69
CA GLY A 155 -6.94 -1.16 13.96
C GLY A 155 -7.43 -0.07 13.00
N LYS A 156 -8.58 0.53 13.32
CA LYS A 156 -9.31 1.44 12.42
C LYS A 156 -8.94 2.92 12.58
N ASN A 157 -8.16 3.26 13.60
CA ASN A 157 -7.79 4.63 13.92
C ASN A 157 -6.54 5.10 13.15
N ILE A 158 -5.82 4.16 12.49
CA ILE A 158 -4.72 4.50 11.62
C ILE A 158 -5.23 5.27 10.40
N LYS A 159 -4.52 6.34 10.03
CA LYS A 159 -4.82 7.15 8.85
C LYS A 159 -3.85 6.83 7.73
N PHE A 160 -4.27 7.06 6.49
CA PHE A 160 -3.44 6.78 5.33
C PHE A 160 -3.63 7.80 4.21
N VAL A 161 -2.68 7.82 3.27
CA VAL A 161 -2.72 8.64 2.06
C VAL A 161 -2.56 7.73 0.84
N PRO A 162 -3.58 7.58 -0.02
CA PRO A 162 -3.47 6.82 -1.26
C PRO A 162 -2.96 7.69 -2.41
N ILE A 163 -1.91 7.23 -3.09
CA ILE A 163 -1.38 7.83 -4.32
C ILE A 163 -1.41 6.78 -5.43
N CYS A 164 -2.22 6.99 -6.44
CA CYS A 164 -2.42 6.05 -7.56
C CYS A 164 -1.68 6.55 -8.81
N MET A 165 -0.86 5.68 -9.41
CA MET A 165 0.16 6.04 -10.40
C MET A 165 0.01 5.26 -11.71
N THR A 166 -0.39 5.95 -12.79
CA THR A 166 -0.32 5.43 -14.16
C THR A 166 1.07 5.64 -14.75
N ARG A 167 1.65 6.84 -14.57
CA ARG A 167 2.98 7.19 -15.08
C ARG A 167 4.03 6.94 -14.02
N GLN A 168 5.06 6.14 -14.33
CA GLN A 168 6.07 5.70 -13.37
C GLN A 168 7.50 5.85 -13.94
N ASP A 169 7.77 6.91 -14.70
CA ASP A 169 9.13 7.22 -15.15
C ASP A 169 9.98 7.80 -14.02
N ILE A 170 11.31 7.62 -14.10
CA ILE A 170 12.24 8.00 -13.02
C ILE A 170 12.11 9.46 -12.55
N ASN A 171 11.82 10.40 -13.45
CA ASN A 171 11.71 11.81 -13.07
C ASN A 171 10.42 12.07 -12.30
N THR A 172 9.32 11.44 -12.70
CA THR A 172 8.05 11.48 -11.97
C THR A 172 8.21 10.86 -10.59
N ASP A 173 8.85 9.70 -10.48
CA ASP A 173 9.03 9.00 -9.22
C ASP A 173 9.93 9.80 -8.23
N ILE A 174 11.00 10.41 -8.72
CA ILE A 174 11.85 11.31 -7.91
C ILE A 174 11.05 12.53 -7.41
N GLU A 175 10.23 13.15 -8.27
CA GLU A 175 9.43 14.32 -7.88
C GLU A 175 8.36 13.97 -6.83
N ILE A 176 7.69 12.83 -6.98
CA ILE A 176 6.73 12.32 -5.99
C ILE A 176 7.44 12.03 -4.67
N ALA A 177 8.59 11.32 -4.70
CA ALA A 177 9.38 11.05 -3.50
C ALA A 177 9.80 12.35 -2.79
N GLN A 178 10.25 13.37 -3.54
CA GLN A 178 10.59 14.68 -2.99
C GLN A 178 9.39 15.38 -2.36
N SER A 179 8.21 15.31 -2.98
CA SER A 179 6.98 15.88 -2.42
C SER A 179 6.57 15.21 -1.10
N ILE A 180 6.73 13.89 -1.01
CA ILE A 180 6.49 13.11 0.22
C ILE A 180 7.50 13.52 1.29
N CYS A 181 8.79 13.45 1.01
CA CYS A 181 9.84 13.81 1.97
C CYS A 181 9.70 15.25 2.49
N SER A 182 9.30 16.19 1.63
CA SER A 182 9.08 17.60 2.00
C SER A 182 7.81 17.83 2.83
N SER A 183 6.98 16.80 3.01
CA SER A 183 5.71 16.87 3.76
C SER A 183 5.78 16.16 5.11
N VAL A 184 6.85 15.42 5.38
CA VAL A 184 7.07 14.69 6.63
C VAL A 184 7.79 15.60 7.63
N PHE A 185 7.05 16.10 8.62
CA PHE A 185 7.58 16.88 9.74
C PHE A 185 7.11 16.24 11.05
N ASP A 186 8.05 15.82 11.90
CA ASP A 186 7.79 15.25 13.24
C ASP A 186 6.72 14.15 13.29
N LYS A 187 6.52 13.42 12.18
CA LYS A 187 5.61 12.28 12.07
C LYS A 187 6.41 11.03 11.71
N ASN A 188 6.12 9.92 12.37
CA ASN A 188 6.58 8.62 11.90
C ASN A 188 5.67 8.14 10.77
N ILE A 189 6.24 7.97 9.57
CA ILE A 189 5.49 7.49 8.41
C ILE A 189 5.97 6.09 8.00
N LEU A 190 5.05 5.32 7.42
CA LEU A 190 5.36 4.10 6.69
C LEU A 190 4.96 4.28 5.23
N ILE A 191 5.87 4.03 4.29
CA ILE A 191 5.57 4.03 2.86
C ILE A 191 5.32 2.58 2.40
N ILE A 192 4.17 2.31 1.80
CA ILE A 192 3.88 1.02 1.18
C ILE A 192 3.86 1.22 -0.34
N ALA A 193 4.83 0.66 -1.04
CA ALA A 193 4.79 0.53 -2.49
C ALA A 193 4.10 -0.78 -2.84
N SER A 194 2.89 -0.67 -3.38
CA SER A 194 2.08 -1.81 -3.80
C SER A 194 2.52 -2.27 -5.18
N SER A 195 3.24 -3.39 -5.26
CA SER A 195 3.78 -3.94 -6.52
C SER A 195 3.79 -5.45 -6.48
N ASP A 196 3.25 -6.05 -7.53
CA ASP A 196 3.63 -7.41 -7.92
C ASP A 196 4.94 -7.34 -8.74
N PHE A 197 5.56 -8.50 -9.01
CA PHE A 197 6.78 -8.59 -9.82
C PHE A 197 6.44 -9.08 -11.24
N THR A 198 7.18 -10.03 -11.81
CA THR A 198 6.96 -10.48 -13.19
C THR A 198 5.61 -11.18 -13.39
N HIS A 199 4.92 -10.84 -14.48
CA HIS A 199 3.65 -11.44 -14.87
C HIS A 199 3.81 -12.27 -16.16
N TYR A 200 3.12 -13.42 -16.21
CA TYR A 200 2.95 -14.23 -17.42
C TYR A 200 4.23 -14.80 -18.07
N GLU A 201 5.32 -14.91 -17.32
CA GLU A 201 6.59 -15.48 -17.80
C GLU A 201 6.89 -16.86 -17.19
N PRO A 202 7.75 -17.68 -17.82
CA PRO A 202 8.27 -18.90 -17.21
C PRO A 202 8.99 -18.61 -15.88
N GLN A 203 8.82 -19.50 -14.90
CA GLN A 203 9.34 -19.32 -13.53
C GLN A 203 10.83 -18.97 -13.48
N GLU A 204 11.67 -19.68 -14.22
CA GLU A 204 13.13 -19.43 -14.22
C GLU A 204 13.47 -18.03 -14.75
N TYR A 205 12.74 -17.55 -15.75
CA TYR A 205 12.91 -16.20 -16.28
C TYR A 205 12.46 -15.16 -15.26
N ALA A 206 11.25 -15.33 -14.70
CA ALA A 206 10.68 -14.46 -13.67
C ALA A 206 11.65 -14.33 -12.47
N GLU A 207 12.15 -15.44 -11.93
CA GLU A 207 13.12 -15.42 -10.82
C GLU A 207 14.38 -14.61 -11.15
N ASN A 208 14.89 -14.73 -12.38
CA ASN A 208 16.09 -14.01 -12.78
C ASN A 208 15.87 -12.49 -12.93
N VAL A 209 14.76 -12.07 -13.53
CA VAL A 209 14.47 -10.63 -13.69
C VAL A 209 14.00 -9.99 -12.37
N ASP A 210 13.20 -10.70 -11.58
CA ASP A 210 12.73 -10.24 -10.27
C ASP A 210 13.92 -10.04 -9.32
N LYS A 211 14.89 -10.95 -9.36
CA LYS A 211 16.13 -10.82 -8.58
C LYS A 211 16.95 -9.60 -8.98
N GLN A 212 16.96 -9.20 -10.25
CA GLN A 212 17.64 -7.98 -10.69
C GLN A 212 16.95 -6.74 -10.10
N ALA A 213 15.62 -6.68 -10.18
CA ALA A 213 14.84 -5.60 -9.57
C ALA A 213 15.03 -5.53 -8.05
N ILE A 214 14.98 -6.67 -7.36
CA ILE A 214 15.22 -6.76 -5.91
C ILE A 214 16.64 -6.27 -5.56
N ASN A 215 17.66 -6.65 -6.31
CA ASN A 215 19.03 -6.18 -6.07
C ASN A 215 19.14 -4.67 -6.27
N ALA A 216 18.48 -4.10 -7.29
CA ALA A 216 18.45 -2.65 -7.51
C ALA A 216 17.79 -1.90 -6.34
N ILE A 217 16.69 -2.45 -5.80
CA ILE A 217 16.01 -1.94 -4.59
C ILE A 217 16.94 -2.00 -3.37
N LEU A 218 17.61 -3.13 -3.14
CA LEU A 218 18.53 -3.32 -2.01
C LEU A 218 19.76 -2.38 -2.10
N ASP A 219 20.19 -2.07 -3.32
CA ASP A 219 21.27 -1.12 -3.59
C ASP A 219 20.83 0.35 -3.47
N PHE A 220 19.54 0.63 -3.25
CA PHE A 220 18.95 1.98 -3.32
C PHE A 220 19.32 2.73 -4.61
N ASN A 221 19.37 2.01 -5.74
CA ASN A 221 19.76 2.59 -7.02
C ASN A 221 18.57 2.55 -8.01
N PRO A 222 17.80 3.64 -8.12
CA PRO A 222 16.64 3.67 -9.00
C PRO A 222 17.02 3.52 -10.48
N ASN A 223 18.18 3.99 -10.93
CA ASN A 223 18.57 3.85 -12.34
C ASN A 223 18.64 2.38 -12.77
N LYS A 224 19.11 1.48 -11.89
CA LYS A 224 19.14 0.03 -12.16
C LYS A 224 17.75 -0.60 -12.32
N LEU A 225 16.67 0.05 -11.89
CA LEU A 225 15.30 -0.41 -12.13
C LEU A 225 14.77 0.04 -13.50
N TYR A 226 15.36 1.07 -14.10
CA TYR A 226 14.94 1.65 -15.37
C TYR A 226 15.86 1.31 -16.56
N ASP A 227 17.06 0.79 -16.28
CA ASP A 227 18.01 0.25 -17.26
C ASP A 227 17.61 -1.17 -17.72
#